data_AF-A0A353DED0-F1
#
_entry.id   AF-A0A353DED0-F1
#
_cell.length_a   1.000
_cell.length_b   1.000
_cell.length_c   1.000
_cell.angle_alpha   90.00
_cell.angle_beta   90.00
_cell.angle_gamma   90.00
#
_symmetry.space_group_name_H-M   'P 1'
#
loop_
_entity.id
_entity.type
_entity.pdbx_description
1 polymer ?
#
loop_
_entity_poly.entity_id
_entity_poly.type
_entity_poly.pdbx_seq_one_letter_code
_entity_poly.pdbx_strand_id
1 'polypeptide(L)' 'DIRWSSYILPDLPRLERLYPHFCIVQVNNVFNMPKKLGDNRLVAYPHPQVIFQYYDGRTGDLAYAEAISLDR' A
#
# COMPACT_ATOMS: atom_id res chain seq x y z
N ASP A 1 14.57 2.49 -10.59
CA ASP A 1 15.30 2.79 -9.35
C ASP A 1 14.56 2.15 -8.19
N ILE A 2 15.27 1.64 -7.18
CA ILE A 2 14.64 1.02 -5.99
C ILE A 2 14.31 2.15 -5.00
N ARG A 3 13.03 2.33 -4.69
CA ARG A 3 12.59 3.39 -3.77
C ARG A 3 12.54 2.93 -2.30
N TRP A 4 12.34 1.63 -2.07
CA TRP A 4 12.36 1.02 -0.75
C TRP A 4 12.53 -0.51 -0.86
N SER A 5 13.04 -1.17 0.19
CA SER A 5 13.28 -2.61 0.21
C SER A 5 13.23 -3.19 1.61
N SER A 6 12.71 -4.41 1.74
CA SER A 6 12.80 -5.27 2.94
C SER A 6 13.90 -6.34 2.83
N TYR A 7 14.75 -6.25 1.79
CA TYR A 7 15.81 -7.21 1.55
C TYR A 7 16.94 -7.08 2.56
N ILE A 8 17.35 -8.21 3.12
CA ILE A 8 18.41 -8.30 4.12
C ILE A 8 19.54 -9.13 3.53
N LEU A 9 20.76 -8.62 3.64
CA LEU A 9 21.94 -9.32 3.13
C LEU A 9 22.23 -10.60 3.95
N PRO A 10 22.81 -11.63 3.31
CA PRO A 10 23.00 -12.94 3.92
C PRO A 10 24.19 -13.02 4.89
N ASP A 11 24.96 -11.95 5.07
CA ASP A 11 26.13 -11.84 5.95
C ASP A 11 25.76 -11.63 7.43
N LEU A 12 24.53 -11.22 7.74
CA LEU A 12 24.03 -11.12 9.12
C LEU A 12 23.72 -12.51 9.72
N PRO A 13 23.97 -12.79 11.01
CA PRO A 13 23.50 -14.02 11.67
C PRO A 13 21.97 -14.17 11.61
N ARG A 14 21.43 -15.40 11.63
CA ARG A 14 20.00 -15.64 11.36
C ARG A 14 19.05 -14.87 12.30
N LEU A 15 19.40 -14.72 13.57
CA LEU A 15 18.57 -13.98 14.54
C LEU A 15 18.58 -12.47 14.27
N GLU A 16 19.64 -11.95 13.66
CA GLU A 16 19.78 -10.55 13.26
C GLU A 16 19.07 -10.23 11.94
N ARG A 17 18.39 -11.20 11.31
CA ARG A 17 17.61 -11.00 10.06
C ARG A 17 16.10 -10.91 10.31
N LEU A 18 15.66 -10.84 11.56
CA LEU A 18 14.25 -10.88 11.89
C LEU A 18 13.63 -9.47 11.82
N TYR A 19 13.47 -8.94 10.61
CA TYR A 19 12.77 -7.68 10.34
C TYR A 19 11.48 -7.97 9.55
N PRO A 20 10.41 -8.46 10.19
CA PRO A 20 9.19 -8.78 9.48
C PRO A 20 8.55 -7.49 8.93
N HIS A 21 8.09 -7.54 7.69
CA HIS A 21 7.32 -6.46 7.08
C HIS A 21 6.10 -7.07 6.39
N PHE A 22 4.98 -6.35 6.38
CA PHE A 22 3.84 -6.67 5.53
C PHE A 22 3.46 -5.45 4.69
N CYS A 23 2.82 -5.72 3.55
CA CYS A 23 2.39 -4.68 2.61
C CYS A 23 0.87 -4.67 2.51
N ILE A 24 0.28 -3.49 2.67
CA ILE A 24 -1.12 -3.22 2.32
C ILE A 24 -1.12 -2.51 0.97
N VAL A 25 -1.79 -3.13 0.00
CA VAL A 25 -2.04 -2.52 -1.31
C VAL A 25 -3.46 -1.94 -1.30
N GLN A 26 -3.55 -0.62 -1.23
CA GLN A 26 -4.82 0.08 -1.33
C GLN A 26 -5.10 0.45 -2.79
N VAL A 27 -6.23 -0.02 -3.31
CA VAL A 27 -6.67 0.26 -4.68
C VAL A 27 -7.83 1.26 -4.65
N ASN A 28 -7.58 2.46 -5.15
CA ASN A 28 -8.55 3.54 -5.27
C ASN A 28 -8.97 3.66 -6.74
N ASN A 29 -9.82 2.74 -7.21
CA ASN A 29 -10.29 2.71 -8.60
C ASN A 29 -11.80 2.98 -8.75
N VAL A 30 -12.56 2.99 -7.66
CA VAL A 30 -13.99 3.28 -7.64
C VAL A 30 -14.34 4.20 -6.49
N PHE A 31 -15.41 4.95 -6.63
CA PHE A 31 -15.98 5.76 -5.55
C PHE A 31 -17.49 5.56 -5.46
N ASN A 32 -18.04 5.72 -4.25
CA ASN A 32 -19.48 5.63 -4.04
C ASN A 32 -20.14 6.94 -4.48
N MET A 33 -21.01 6.86 -5.49
CA MET A 33 -21.78 7.98 -6.01
C MET A 33 -23.23 7.55 -6.24
N PRO A 34 -24.04 7.45 -5.18
CA PRO A 34 -25.42 7.02 -5.29
C PRO A 34 -26.28 8.07 -6.00
N LYS A 35 -27.39 7.64 -6.60
CA LYS A 35 -28.37 8.55 -7.22
C LYS A 35 -29.31 9.20 -6.19
N LYS A 36 -29.42 8.61 -5.00
CA LYS A 36 -30.22 9.08 -3.87
C LYS A 36 -29.39 8.99 -2.60
N LEU A 37 -29.62 9.91 -1.66
CA LEU A 37 -28.93 9.89 -0.38
C LEU A 37 -29.24 8.59 0.38
N GLY A 38 -28.21 7.92 0.90
CA GLY A 38 -28.34 6.66 1.64
C GLY A 38 -28.20 5.37 0.80
N ASP A 39 -28.27 5.47 -0.54
CA ASP A 39 -28.00 4.32 -1.42
C ASP A 39 -26.48 4.12 -1.62
N ASN A 40 -26.12 3.02 -2.28
CA ASN A 40 -24.75 2.74 -2.72
C ASN A 40 -24.70 2.48 -4.24
N ARG A 41 -23.76 3.12 -4.93
CA ARG A 41 -23.43 2.84 -6.34
C ARG A 41 -21.95 3.12 -6.59
N LEU A 42 -21.19 2.07 -6.90
CA LEU A 42 -19.79 2.19 -7.28
C LEU A 42 -19.69 2.72 -8.71
N VAL A 43 -18.89 3.77 -8.89
CA VAL A 43 -18.57 4.37 -10.19
C VAL A 43 -17.05 4.34 -10.36
N ALA A 44 -16.57 4.03 -11.57
CA ALA A 44 -15.15 4.02 -11.88
C ALA A 44 -14.55 5.42 -11.70
N TYR A 45 -13.41 5.50 -11.01
CA TYR A 45 -12.65 6.73 -10.85
C TYR A 45 -11.80 6.99 -12.09
N PRO A 46 -11.85 8.19 -12.71
CA PRO A 46 -11.10 8.47 -13.94
C PRO A 46 -9.57 8.36 -13.81
N HIS A 47 -9.02 8.58 -12.62
CA HIS A 47 -7.57 8.58 -12.37
C HIS A 47 -7.23 7.56 -11.26
N PRO A 48 -7.32 6.26 -11.54
CA PRO A 48 -7.14 5.24 -10.52
C PRO A 48 -5.76 5.36 -9.86
N GLN A 49 -5.73 5.07 -8.56
CA GLN A 49 -4.53 5.12 -7.75
C GLN A 49 -4.29 3.78 -7.06
N VAL A 50 -3.03 3.37 -6.98
CA VAL A 50 -2.60 2.23 -6.17
C VAL A 50 -1.57 2.73 -5.16
N ILE A 51 -1.82 2.50 -3.89
CA ILE A 51 -0.94 2.91 -2.80
C ILE A 51 -0.35 1.64 -2.17
N PHE A 52 0.97 1.51 -2.21
CA PHE A 52 1.73 0.48 -1.53
C PHE A 52 2.18 1.01 -0.18
N GLN A 53 1.79 0.35 0.91
CA GLN A 53 2.12 0.76 2.26
C GLN A 53 2.79 -0.41 2.97
N TYR A 54 4.05 -0.24 3.33
CA TYR A 54 4.84 -1.20 4.08
C TYR A 54 4.86 -0.86 5.55
N TYR A 55 4.61 -1.85 6.38
CA TYR A 55 4.55 -1.71 7.82
C TYR A 55 5.54 -2.66 8.50
N ASP A 56 6.04 -2.26 9.67
CA ASP A 56 6.74 -3.15 10.58
C ASP A 56 5.77 -4.25 11.06
N GLY A 57 6.19 -5.50 10.92
CA GLY A 57 5.35 -6.66 11.22
C GLY A 57 5.18 -6.96 12.72
N ARG A 58 5.90 -6.28 13.61
CA ARG A 58 5.76 -6.42 15.06
C ARG A 58 4.95 -5.28 15.67
N THR A 59 5.23 -4.05 15.27
CA THR A 59 4.59 -2.86 15.84
C THR A 59 3.39 -2.38 15.04
N GLY A 60 3.36 -2.67 13.74
CA GLY A 60 2.37 -2.11 12.82
C GLY A 60 2.68 -0.67 12.41
N ASP A 61 3.87 -0.17 12.72
CA ASP A 61 4.28 1.19 12.34
C ASP A 61 4.53 1.28 10.83
N LEU A 62 4.14 2.40 10.21
CA LEU A 62 4.37 2.63 8.80
C LEU A 62 5.88 2.82 8.53
N ALA A 63 6.48 1.93 7.74
CA ALA A 63 7.87 1.99 7.34
C ALA A 63 8.06 2.80 6.05
N TYR A 64 7.16 2.63 5.08
CA TYR A 64 7.22 3.32 3.78
C TYR A 64 5.86 3.31 3.09
N ALA A 65 5.53 4.36 2.35
CA ALA A 65 4.34 4.40 1.52
C ALA A 65 4.62 5.08 0.18
N GLU A 66 4.02 4.56 -0.88
CA GLU A 66 4.14 5.12 -2.22
C GLU A 66 2.85 4.94 -3.02
N ALA A 67 2.44 6.01 -3.70
CA ALA A 67 1.29 6.01 -4.59
C ALA A 67 1.75 6.02 -6.06
N ILE A 68 1.19 5.10 -6.84
CA ILE A 68 1.24 5.09 -8.30
C ILE A 68 -0.11 5.60 -8.81
N SER A 69 -0.08 6.69 -9.57
CA SER A 69 -1.28 7.31 -10.16
C SER A 69 -1.13 7.33 -11.67
N LEU A 70 -2.24 7.15 -12.39
CA LEU A 70 -2.27 7.53 -13.80
C LEU A 70 -2.32 9.06 -13.94
N ASP A 71 -1.84 9.56 -15.07
CA ASP A 71 -1.88 10.99 -15.37
C ASP A 71 -3.31 11.55 -15.32
N ARG A 72 -3.41 12.84 -14.98
CA ARG A 72 -4.67 13.59 -14.92
C ARG A 72 -5.08 14.17 -16.26
#